data_AF-A0A9X4YGT5-F1
#
_entry.id   AF-A0A9X4YGT5-F1
#
_cell.length_a   1.000
_cell.length_b   1.000
_cell.length_c   1.000
_cell.angle_alpha   90.00
_cell.angle_beta   90.00
_cell.angle_gamma   90.00
#
_symmetry.space_group_name_H-M   'P 1'
#
loop_
_entity.id
_entity.type
_entity.pdbx_description
1 polymer ?
#
loop_
_entity_poly.entity_id
_entity_poly.type
_entity_poly.pdbx_seq_one_letter_code
_entity_poly.pdbx_strand_id
1 'polypeptide(L)'
;MSQDDDPVETREWLEALESVIEYEGVERAEYLLSKLSDRATRAGTPMPYAITTPFRNSIQPTDEARMPGDMFMERRIRSLIRWN
;
A
#
# COMPACT_ATOMS: atom_id res chain seq x y z
N MET A 1 7.22 13.04 18.33
CA MET A 1 6.13 13.53 17.45
C MET A 1 6.75 14.61 16.61
N SER A 2 6.85 14.41 15.29
CA SER A 2 7.34 15.46 14.39
C SER A 2 6.33 16.59 14.45
N GLN A 3 6.78 17.79 14.81
CA GLN A 3 5.98 18.98 14.65
C GLN A 3 5.99 19.29 13.16
N ASP A 4 4.82 19.30 12.54
CA ASP A 4 4.67 19.70 11.13
C ASP A 4 4.74 21.23 11.11
N ASP A 5 5.76 21.78 10.45
CA ASP A 5 6.03 23.22 10.42
C ASP A 5 5.02 23.96 9.53
N ASP A 6 4.42 23.29 8.54
CA ASP A 6 3.32 23.82 7.72
C ASP A 6 2.24 22.76 7.46
N PRO A 7 1.26 22.63 8.37
CA PRO A 7 0.18 21.66 8.22
C PRO A 7 -0.80 22.02 7.09
N VAL A 8 -0.81 23.26 6.61
CA VAL A 8 -1.67 23.67 5.48
C VAL A 8 -1.08 23.14 4.19
N GLU A 9 0.21 23.37 3.96
CA GLU A 9 0.91 22.80 2.80
C GLU A 9 0.80 21.27 2.80
N THR A 10 1.09 20.61 3.93
CA THR A 10 0.98 19.15 4.04
C THR A 10 -0.41 18.65 3.65
N ARG A 11 -1.47 19.34 4.09
CA ARG A 11 -2.84 18.99 3.72
C ARG A 11 -3.10 19.18 2.23
N GLU A 12 -2.66 20.28 1.63
CA GLU A 12 -2.83 20.54 0.19
C GLU A 12 -2.15 19.46 -0.66
N TRP A 13 -0.96 19.01 -0.27
CA TRP A 13 -0.26 17.91 -0.96
C TRP A 13 -1.01 16.57 -0.81
N LEU A 14 -1.59 16.29 0.35
CA LEU A 14 -2.40 15.08 0.58
C LEU A 14 -3.70 15.11 -0.25
N GLU A 15 -4.40 16.24 -0.25
CA GLU A 15 -5.61 16.44 -1.05
C GLU A 15 -5.30 16.32 -2.56
N ALA A 16 -4.17 16.85 -3.01
CA ALA A 16 -3.72 16.68 -4.39
C ALA A 16 -3.47 15.20 -4.73
N LEU A 17 -2.81 14.45 -3.85
CA LEU A 17 -2.58 13.01 -4.05
C LEU A 17 -3.90 12.23 -4.08
N GLU A 18 -4.84 12.53 -3.17
CA GLU A 18 -6.18 11.92 -3.15
C GLU A 18 -6.92 12.18 -4.46
N SER A 19 -6.89 13.42 -4.97
CA SER A 19 -7.52 13.76 -6.24
C SER A 19 -6.94 12.96 -7.41
N VAL A 20 -5.61 12.75 -7.47
CA VAL A 20 -5.00 11.92 -8.51
C VAL A 20 -5.47 10.47 -8.40
N ILE A 21 -5.56 9.92 -7.19
CA ILE A 21 -6.05 8.56 -6.97
C ILE A 21 -7.51 8.43 -7.42
N GLU A 22 -8.35 9.42 -7.11
CA GLU A 22 -9.78 9.41 -7.43
C GLU A 22 -10.03 9.55 -8.94
N TYR A 23 -9.34 10.46 -9.62
CA TYR A 23 -9.62 10.80 -11.02
C TYR A 23 -8.72 10.07 -12.04
N GLU A 24 -7.46 9.78 -11.70
CA GLU A 24 -6.47 9.16 -12.60
C GLU A 24 -6.07 7.73 -12.17
N GLY A 25 -6.41 7.31 -10.96
CA GLY A 25 -6.18 5.96 -10.44
C GLY A 25 -4.83 5.74 -9.74
N VAL A 26 -4.71 4.56 -9.11
CA VAL A 26 -3.56 4.20 -8.25
C VAL A 26 -2.24 4.11 -9.03
N GLU A 27 -2.25 3.53 -10.22
CA GLU A 27 -1.05 3.38 -11.06
C GLU A 27 -0.39 4.74 -11.38
N ARG A 28 -1.23 5.76 -11.58
CA ARG A 28 -0.77 7.12 -11.86
C ARG A 28 -0.19 7.80 -10.62
N ALA A 29 -0.83 7.62 -9.47
CA ALA A 29 -0.31 8.10 -8.19
C ALA A 29 1.05 7.47 -7.87
N GLU A 30 1.21 6.16 -8.06
CA GLU A 30 2.50 5.46 -7.91
C GLU A 30 3.58 6.04 -8.84
N TYR A 31 3.24 6.27 -10.10
CA TYR A 31 4.15 6.91 -11.05
C TYR A 31 4.61 8.29 -10.57
N LEU A 32 3.69 9.16 -10.13
CA LEU A 32 4.05 10.51 -9.67
C LEU A 32 4.93 10.46 -8.41
N LEU A 33 4.58 9.64 -7.43
CA LEU A 33 5.37 9.45 -6.22
C LEU A 33 6.80 8.95 -6.53
N SER A 34 6.95 8.05 -7.50
CA SER A 34 8.27 7.60 -7.96
C SER A 34 9.11 8.75 -8.53
N LYS A 35 8.50 9.62 -9.36
CA LYS A 35 9.18 10.78 -9.94
C LYS A 35 9.55 11.84 -8.91
N LEU A 36 8.69 12.08 -7.94
CA LEU A 36 8.98 13.00 -6.82
C LEU A 36 10.14 12.45 -5.98
N SER A 37 10.13 11.16 -5.67
CA SER A 37 11.20 10.49 -4.91
C SER A 37 12.55 10.52 -5.65
N ASP A 38 12.55 10.25 -6.96
CA ASP A 38 13.73 10.38 -7.82
C ASP A 38 14.31 11.80 -7.78
N ARG A 39 13.43 12.80 -7.86
CA ARG A 39 13.85 14.22 -7.86
C ARG A 39 14.36 14.67 -6.50
N ALA A 40 13.72 14.27 -5.41
CA ALA A 40 14.18 14.53 -4.05
C ALA A 40 15.56 13.91 -3.80
N THR A 41 15.76 12.66 -4.22
CA THR A 41 17.05 11.97 -4.10
C THR A 41 18.15 12.70 -4.88
N ARG A 42 17.86 13.15 -6.11
CA ARG A 42 18.80 13.96 -6.91
C ARG A 42 19.09 15.33 -6.30
N ALA A 43 18.15 15.90 -5.55
CA ALA A 43 18.33 17.16 -4.83
C ALA A 43 19.14 17.00 -3.52
N GLY A 44 19.58 15.78 -3.20
CA GLY A 44 20.37 15.50 -2.01
C GLY A 44 19.53 15.22 -0.75
N THR A 45 18.20 15.12 -0.88
CA THR A 45 17.34 14.69 0.22
C THR A 45 17.46 13.17 0.37
N PRO A 46 17.97 12.65 1.50
CA PRO A 46 18.01 11.22 1.73
C PRO A 46 16.57 10.72 1.92
N MET A 47 15.96 10.20 0.86
CA MET A 47 14.71 9.47 1.01
C MET A 47 15.00 8.15 1.70
N PRO A 48 14.25 7.78 2.76
CA PRO A 48 14.29 6.40 3.23
C PRO A 48 13.88 5.54 2.03
N TYR A 49 14.80 4.70 1.58
CA TYR A 49 14.53 3.70 0.56
C TYR A 49 13.27 2.98 1.01
N ALA A 50 12.17 3.13 0.26
CA ALA A 50 10.88 2.53 0.57
C ALA A 50 10.95 1.01 0.29
N ILE A 51 11.85 0.32 1.00
CA ILE A 51 12.01 -1.14 0.97
C ILE A 51 10.93 -1.78 1.85
N THR A 52 10.32 -1.02 2.77
CA THR A 52 9.25 -1.51 3.62
C THR A 52 7.91 -1.22 2.98
N THR A 53 7.31 -2.24 2.37
CA THR A 53 5.87 -2.25 2.16
C THR A 53 5.16 -2.17 3.51
N PRO A 54 3.97 -1.55 3.58
CA PRO A 54 3.20 -1.54 4.82
C PRO A 54 2.97 -2.97 5.30
N PHE A 55 2.97 -3.19 6.62
CA PHE A 55 2.72 -4.51 7.22
C PHE A 55 1.23 -4.87 7.11
N ARG A 56 0.78 -5.12 5.88
CA ARG A 56 -0.58 -5.50 5.50
C ARG A 56 -0.52 -6.42 4.27
N ASN A 57 -1.59 -7.15 4.00
CA ASN A 57 -1.68 -7.99 2.81
C ASN A 57 -1.58 -7.13 1.54
N SER A 58 -0.82 -7.61 0.55
CA SER A 58 -0.65 -6.93 -0.74
C SER A 58 -1.92 -6.95 -1.60
N ILE A 59 -2.80 -7.93 -1.39
CA ILE A 59 -4.07 -8.08 -2.12
C ILE A 59 -5.19 -7.51 -1.25
N GLN A 60 -6.02 -6.63 -1.81
CA GLN A 60 -7.17 -6.09 -1.10
C GLN A 60 -8.32 -7.11 -1.07
N PRO A 61 -9.22 -7.07 -0.06
CA PRO A 61 -10.36 -7.99 0.01
C PRO A 61 -11.27 -8.00 -1.23
N THR A 62 -11.35 -6.87 -1.95
CA THR A 62 -12.14 -6.74 -3.20
C THR A 62 -11.49 -7.45 -4.39
N ASP A 63 -10.18 -7.63 -4.34
CA ASP A 63 -9.36 -8.23 -5.41
C ASP A 63 -9.03 -9.71 -5.10
N GLU A 64 -9.46 -10.22 -3.95
CA GLU A 64 -9.26 -11.60 -3.56
C GLU A 64 -10.07 -12.54 -4.47
N ALA A 65 -9.37 -13.55 -5.02
CA ALA A 65 -10.03 -14.62 -5.74
C ALA A 65 -10.92 -15.44 -4.78
N ARG A 66 -12.07 -15.89 -5.28
CA ARG A 66 -12.92 -16.80 -4.50
C ARG A 66 -12.19 -18.11 -4.24
N MET A 67 -12.13 -18.51 -2.97
CA MET A 67 -11.51 -19.77 -2.57
C MET A 67 -12.17 -20.95 -3.30
N PRO A 68 -11.40 -21.78 -4.03
CA PRO A 68 -11.94 -22.97 -4.67
C PRO A 68 -12.22 -24.07 -3.64
N GLY A 69 -13.12 -25.00 -3.97
CA GLY A 69 -13.38 -26.20 -3.17
C GLY A 69 -14.32 -26.01 -1.98
N ASP A 70 -14.38 -27.03 -1.12
CA ASP A 70 -15.19 -27.05 0.11
C ASP A 70 -14.31 -26.76 1.34
N MET A 71 -14.46 -25.55 1.86
CA MET A 71 -13.75 -25.06 3.05
C MET A 71 -13.94 -25.93 4.29
N PHE A 72 -15.11 -26.56 4.47
CA PHE A 72 -15.37 -27.43 5.62
C PHE A 72 -14.66 -28.76 5.48
N MET A 73 -14.65 -29.32 4.26
CA MET A 73 -13.91 -30.54 3.97
C MET A 73 -12.39 -30.33 4.15
N GLU A 74 -11.83 -29.26 3.59
CA GLU A 74 -10.41 -28.92 3.74
C GLU A 74 -10.01 -28.72 5.21
N ARG A 75 -10.86 -28.03 5.98
CA ARG A 75 -10.64 -27.82 7.42
C ARG A 75 -10.55 -29.15 8.16
N ARG A 76 -11.46 -30.09 7.88
CA ARG A 76 -11.48 -31.42 8.51
C ARG A 76 -10.20 -32.20 8.19
N ILE A 77 -9.78 -32.21 6.93
CA ILE A 77 -8.54 -32.89 6.50
C ILE A 77 -7.33 -32.27 7.20
N ARG A 78 -7.22 -30.93 7.23
CA ARG A 78 -6.11 -30.22 7.89
C ARG A 78 -6.03 -30.53 9.39
N SER A 79 -7.17 -30.66 10.06
CA SER A 79 -7.22 -31.04 11.48
C SER A 79 -6.72 -32.47 11.72
N LEU A 80 -7.11 -33.43 10.87
CA LEU A 80 -6.63 -34.81 10.98
C LEU A 80 -5.12 -34.91 10.74
N ILE A 81 -4.58 -34.17 9.76
CA ILE A 81 -3.15 -34.14 9.48
C ILE A 81 -2.36 -33.50 10.63
N ARG A 82 -2.84 -32.41 11.23
CA ARG A 82 -2.14 -31.73 12.32
C ARG A 82 -2.07 -32.50 13.63
N TRP A 83 -3.03 -33.40 13.85
CA TRP A 83 -3.14 -34.16 15.09
C TRP A 83 -2.34 -35.48 15.06
N ASN A 84 -2.10 -36.04 13.88
CA ASN A 84 -1.18 -37.16 13.68
C ASN A 84 0.28 -36.69 13.71
#